data_AF-A0A946I5S2-F1
#
_entry.id   AF-A0A946I5S2-F1
#
_cell.length_a   1.000
_cell.length_b   1.000
_cell.length_c   1.000
_cell.angle_alpha   90.00
_cell.angle_beta   90.00
_cell.angle_gamma   90.00
#
_symmetry.space_group_name_H-M   'P 1'
#
loop_
_entity.id
_entity.type
_entity.pdbx_description
1 polymer ?
#
loop_
_entity_poly.entity_id
_entity_poly.type
_entity_poly.pdbx_seq_one_letter_code
_entity_poly.pdbx_strand_id
1 'polypeptide(L)' 'TDGDIVPANAQHIHFGGGQIETTLDLDAGNYSLTLQFADGLHQSYGEGMSKTINVTVR' A
#
# COMPACT_ATOMS: atom_id res chain seq x y z
N THR A 1 -4.29 -10.80 2.75
CA THR A 1 -4.84 -11.40 3.98
C THR A 1 -3.71 -11.55 4.98
N ASP A 2 -4.01 -11.76 6.27
CA ASP A 2 -2.95 -11.94 7.28
C ASP A 2 -2.03 -13.11 6.91
N GLY A 3 -0.71 -12.89 6.95
CA GLY A 3 0.31 -13.87 6.58
C GLY A 3 0.65 -13.97 5.09
N ASP A 4 -0.07 -13.27 4.20
CA ASP A 4 0.26 -13.28 2.77
C ASP A 4 1.47 -12.40 2.46
N ILE A 5 2.37 -12.90 1.60
CA ILE A 5 3.52 -12.13 1.12
C ILE A 5 3.04 -11.05 0.14
N VAL A 6 3.41 -9.80 0.43
CA VAL A 6 3.14 -8.64 -0.43
C VAL A 6 4.26 -8.50 -1.47
N PRO A 7 4.01 -8.80 -2.77
CA PRO A 7 5.06 -8.79 -3.78
C PRO A 7 5.43 -7.36 -4.18
N ALA A 8 6.71 -7.00 -4.23
CA ALA A 8 7.13 -5.69 -4.74
C ALA A 8 6.84 -5.60 -6.25
N ASN A 9 5.90 -4.73 -6.64
CA ASN A 9 5.56 -4.49 -8.04
C ASN A 9 4.89 -3.11 -8.22
N ALA A 10 4.45 -2.79 -9.43
CA ALA A 10 3.82 -1.50 -9.74
C ALA A 10 2.55 -1.19 -8.90
N GLN A 11 1.87 -2.22 -8.36
CA GLN A 11 0.69 -2.07 -7.52
C GLN A 11 0.99 -2.13 -6.02
N HIS A 12 2.14 -2.69 -5.63
CA HIS A 12 2.58 -2.75 -4.23
C HIS A 12 3.99 -2.16 -4.10
N ILE A 13 4.00 -0.87 -3.78
CA ILE A 13 5.22 -0.09 -3.59
C ILE A 13 5.69 -0.29 -2.14
N HIS A 14 6.95 -0.72 -1.95
CA HIS A 14 7.51 -1.01 -0.63
C HIS A 14 8.13 0.24 -0.01
N PHE A 15 7.78 0.51 1.26
CA PHE A 15 8.36 1.57 2.08
C PHE A 15 9.08 0.95 3.28
N GLY A 16 10.42 1.01 3.30
CA GLY A 16 11.24 0.43 4.37
C GLY A 16 12.22 1.40 5.03
N GLY A 17 12.19 2.68 4.65
CA GLY A 17 13.14 3.71 5.09
C GLY A 17 12.60 4.67 6.14
N GLY A 18 11.43 4.38 6.73
CA GLY A 18 10.76 5.30 7.66
C GLY A 18 10.10 6.50 6.97
N GLN A 19 9.74 6.38 5.70
CA GLN A 19 9.00 7.40 4.97
C GLN A 19 7.67 7.70 5.67
N ILE A 20 7.32 8.98 5.77
CA ILE A 20 6.02 9.43 6.30
C ILE A 20 5.03 9.83 5.18
N GLU A 21 5.55 10.03 3.96
CA GLU A 21 4.81 10.45 2.78
C GLU A 21 5.45 9.89 1.50
N THR A 22 4.69 9.92 0.42
CA THR A 22 5.14 9.57 -0.93
C THR A 22 4.35 10.38 -1.95
N THR A 23 4.87 10.48 -3.18
CA THR A 23 4.15 11.02 -4.33
C THR A 23 3.74 9.88 -5.24
N LEU A 24 2.51 9.90 -5.74
CA LEU A 24 2.01 8.99 -6.77
C LEU A 24 1.67 9.80 -8.00
N ASP A 25 2.16 9.37 -9.16
CA ASP A 25 1.76 9.88 -10.46
C ASP A 25 0.68 8.95 -11.01
N LEU A 26 -0.54 9.47 -11.18
CA LEU A 26 -1.73 8.71 -11.54
C LEU A 26 -2.47 9.45 -12.65
N ASP A 27 -2.93 8.70 -13.64
CA ASP A 27 -3.86 9.21 -14.65
C ASP A 27 -5.21 9.58 -14.02
N ALA A 28 -6.03 10.34 -14.76
CA ALA A 28 -7.39 10.66 -14.34
C ALA A 28 -8.23 9.38 -14.14
N GLY A 29 -8.86 9.24 -12.97
CA GLY A 29 -9.54 8.00 -12.60
C GLY A 29 -9.99 7.95 -11.14
N ASN A 30 -10.65 6.84 -10.79
CA ASN A 30 -11.05 6.52 -9.42
C ASN A 30 -10.18 5.38 -8.89
N TYR A 31 -9.58 5.58 -7.73
CA TYR A 31 -8.65 4.63 -7.14
C TYR A 31 -9.00 4.35 -5.68
N SER A 32 -8.76 3.10 -5.27
CA SER A 32 -8.65 2.72 -3.86
C SER A 32 -7.16 2.53 -3.55
N LEU A 33 -6.65 3.31 -2.61
CA LEU A 33 -5.26 3.22 -2.17
C LEU A 33 -5.23 2.60 -0.78
N THR A 34 -4.45 1.54 -0.60
CA THR A 34 -4.30 0.84 0.67
C THR A 34 -2.88 0.99 1.18
N LEU A 35 -2.73 1.52 2.40
CA LEU A 35 -1.49 1.39 3.16
C LEU A 35 -1.59 0.12 4.02
N GLN A 36 -0.65 -0.81 3.84
CA GLN A 36 -0.60 -2.09 4.54
C GLN A 36 0.73 -2.23 5.28
N PHE A 37 0.69 -2.45 6.59
CA PHE A 37 1.88 -2.87 7.32
C PHE A 37 2.19 -4.34 7.05
N ALA A 38 3.48 -4.65 6.97
CA ALA A 38 4.00 -6.00 6.82
C ALA A 38 5.25 -6.20 7.70
N ASP A 39 5.61 -7.46 7.94
CA ASP A 39 6.78 -7.83 8.71
C ASP A 39 8.09 -7.83 7.89
N GLY A 40 9.19 -8.28 8.48
CA GLY A 40 10.50 -8.38 7.82
C GLY A 40 10.58 -9.40 6.68
N LEU A 41 9.57 -10.27 6.54
CA LEU A 41 9.41 -11.22 5.42
C LEU A 41 8.41 -10.69 4.37
N HIS A 42 7.94 -9.44 4.52
CA HIS A 42 6.90 -8.82 3.71
C HIS A 42 5.54 -9.51 3.83
N GLN A 43 5.26 -10.19 4.94
CA GLN A 43 3.97 -10.77 5.21
C GLN A 43 3.03 -9.72 5.79
N SER A 44 1.84 -9.57 5.20
CA SER A 44 0.80 -8.64 5.64
C SER A 44 0.34 -8.98 7.06
N TYR A 45 0.19 -7.97 7.92
CA TYR A 45 -0.48 -8.09 9.22
C TYR A 45 -2.02 -8.08 9.12
N GLY A 46 -2.56 -8.24 7.91
CA GLY A 46 -4.00 -8.28 7.66
C GLY A 46 -4.71 -6.93 7.81
N GLU A 47 -6.05 -6.99 7.84
CA GLU A 47 -6.93 -5.82 7.80
C GLU A 47 -6.75 -4.89 9.00
N GLY A 48 -6.48 -5.44 10.19
CA GLY A 48 -6.31 -4.67 11.43
C GLY A 48 -5.11 -3.71 11.42
N MET A 49 -4.16 -3.93 10.52
CA MET A 49 -2.96 -3.11 10.32
C MET A 49 -2.90 -2.58 8.87
N SER A 50 -4.06 -2.25 8.32
CA SER A 50 -4.21 -1.66 7.01
C SER A 50 -5.16 -0.46 7.05
N LYS A 51 -5.03 0.44 6.08
CA LYS A 51 -6.00 1.52 5.88
C LYS A 51 -6.20 1.78 4.39
N THR A 52 -7.45 1.80 3.96
CA THR A 52 -7.83 2.15 2.59
C THR A 52 -8.46 3.54 2.53
N ILE A 53 -8.09 4.30 1.51
CA ILE A 53 -8.75 5.54 1.13
C ILE A 53 -9.21 5.46 -0.33
N ASN A 54 -10.27 6.20 -0.66
CA ASN A 54 -10.74 6.34 -2.03
C ASN A 54 -10.43 7.74 -2.54
N VAL A 55 -9.81 7.83 -3.70
CA VAL A 55 -9.39 9.09 -4.32
C VAL A 55 -9.86 9.16 -5.76
N THR A 56 -10.22 10.37 -6.20
CA THR A 56 -10.52 10.67 -7.60
C THR A 56 -9.48 11.66 -8.10
N VAL A 57 -8.74 11.25 -9.13
CA VAL A 57 -7.80 12.11 -9.86
C VAL A 57 -8.54 12.70 -11.06
N ARG A 58 -8.46 14.02 -11.24
CA ARG A 58 -9.19 14.78 -12.27
C ARG A 58 -8.24 15.48 -13.22
#